data_AF-A0A537J3Q9-F1
#
_entry.id   AF-A0A537J3Q9-F1
#
_cell.length_a   1.000
_cell.length_b   1.000
_cell.length_c   1.000
_cell.angle_alpha   90.00
_cell.angle_beta   90.00
_cell.angle_gamma   90.00
#
_symmetry.space_group_name_H-M   'P 1'
#
loop_
_entity.id
_entity.type
_entity.pdbx_description
1 polymer ?
#
loop_
_entity_poly.entity_id
_entity_poly.type
_entity_poly.pdbx_seq_one_letter_code
_entity_poly.pdbx_strand_id
1 'polypeptide(L)'
;IPIVFATVVYLAIRVSVIGHLIGNGEVTNIMNNPFYGMSSAEKTATIFYTLLLYLKLLICPYPLTHDYYPYQIPIMHWNDWRPILSVLLYLAMAVVFVKGWRKKTVWAYSVAFYLVTLSIVSNLFISVGTFMNDRFIYHAALGFCIAIAWLLVKKLNYSSLVKNLAVSFFVTATITLCILTLIRLPDWKTISTLDRAALRISPNSARANHFYAVDIWNNVYMKLPPNTDSARRRAVLDSLNPYFERALQILPSYNMANSMKAGVAAEYHKLDHDYPKLIKAFEEVNRTHTYEKFVLEYLRYVNKTVSNQKDAKLLAAFYGRMIDYYNETWKNTTLPSDYRALLKEIQERIPSLQP
;
A
#
# COMPACT_ATOMS: atom_id res chain seq x y z
N ILE A 1 -20.45 31.34 -11.93
CA ILE A 1 -21.49 31.40 -10.88
C ILE A 1 -21.96 30.01 -10.44
N PRO A 2 -22.39 29.08 -11.33
CA PRO A 2 -22.88 27.76 -10.90
C PRO A 2 -21.81 26.88 -10.24
N ILE A 3 -20.60 26.86 -10.80
CA ILE A 3 -19.47 26.05 -10.26
C ILE A 3 -19.06 26.58 -8.88
N VAL A 4 -18.93 27.90 -8.74
CA VAL A 4 -18.56 28.53 -7.46
C VAL A 4 -19.61 28.22 -6.38
N PHE A 5 -20.90 28.35 -6.72
CA PHE A 5 -21.97 27.99 -5.82
C PHE A 5 -21.91 26.50 -5.41
N ALA A 6 -21.74 25.59 -6.36
CA ALA A 6 -21.58 24.17 -6.09
C ALA A 6 -20.35 23.87 -5.21
N THR A 7 -19.22 24.54 -5.45
CA THR A 7 -18.01 24.42 -4.62
C THR A 7 -18.27 24.89 -3.18
N VAL A 8 -18.93 26.03 -3.01
CA VAL A 8 -19.26 26.56 -1.67
C VAL A 8 -20.21 25.62 -0.92
N VAL A 9 -21.27 25.13 -1.58
CA VAL A 9 -22.22 24.18 -0.99
C VAL A 9 -21.51 22.89 -0.58
N TYR A 10 -20.66 22.34 -1.45
CA TYR A 10 -19.85 21.15 -1.14
C TYR A 10 -18.95 21.39 0.07
N LEU A 11 -18.22 22.52 0.11
CA LEU A 11 -17.33 22.84 1.23
C LEU A 11 -18.10 23.02 2.53
N ALA A 12 -19.28 23.66 2.50
CA ALA A 12 -20.13 23.81 3.67
C ALA A 12 -20.59 22.46 4.23
N ILE A 13 -21.11 21.57 3.38
CA ILE A 13 -21.54 20.21 3.77
C ILE A 13 -20.34 19.41 4.30
N ARG A 14 -19.19 19.49 3.63
CA ARG A 14 -17.98 18.80 4.07
C ARG A 14 -17.57 19.21 5.47
N VAL A 15 -17.58 20.52 5.77
CA VAL A 15 -17.19 21.05 7.08
C VAL A 15 -18.20 20.68 8.15
N SER A 16 -19.50 20.69 7.84
CA SER A 16 -20.52 20.29 8.81
C SER A 16 -20.44 18.82 9.20
N VAL A 17 -20.00 17.94 8.27
CA VAL A 17 -19.87 16.50 8.52
C VAL A 17 -18.52 16.13 9.14
N ILE A 18 -17.42 16.70 8.62
CA ILE A 18 -16.05 16.34 9.02
C ILE A 18 -15.56 17.18 10.22
N GLY A 19 -16.14 18.36 10.44
CA GLY A 19 -15.78 19.28 11.52
C GLY A 19 -14.60 20.21 11.22
N HIS A 20 -13.90 20.04 10.10
CA HIS A 20 -12.77 20.91 9.70
C HIS A 20 -12.57 20.97 8.17
N LEU A 21 -12.14 22.13 7.65
CA LEU A 21 -11.79 22.34 6.23
C LEU A 21 -10.47 21.66 5.86
N ILE A 22 -9.47 21.82 6.71
CA ILE A 22 -8.11 21.29 6.59
C ILE A 22 -7.83 20.59 7.92
N GLY A 23 -7.41 19.33 7.89
CA GLY A 23 -7.14 18.57 9.11
C GLY A 23 -5.97 19.18 9.89
N ASN A 24 -6.15 19.36 11.19
CA ASN A 24 -5.15 19.98 12.08
C ASN A 24 -4.09 19.00 12.61
N GLY A 25 -4.17 17.72 12.25
CA GLY A 25 -3.25 16.67 12.69
C GLY A 25 -2.34 16.20 11.56
N GLU A 26 -1.07 15.97 11.88
CA GLU A 26 -0.16 15.27 10.97
C GLU A 26 -0.63 13.82 10.79
N VAL A 27 -0.79 13.40 9.53
CA VAL A 27 -1.11 12.01 9.22
C VAL A 27 0.19 11.21 9.31
N THR A 28 0.38 10.49 10.40
CA THR A 28 1.61 9.72 10.68
C THR A 28 1.59 8.31 10.08
N ASN A 29 0.42 7.80 9.71
CA ASN A 29 0.30 6.48 9.11
C ASN A 29 0.82 6.50 7.66
N ILE A 30 1.93 5.79 7.39
CA ILE A 30 2.56 5.69 6.06
C ILE A 30 1.59 5.20 4.97
N MET A 31 0.58 4.40 5.34
CA MET A 31 -0.47 3.97 4.38
C MET A 31 -1.38 5.10 3.91
N ASN A 32 -1.42 6.22 4.63
CA ASN A 32 -2.21 7.40 4.33
C ASN A 32 -1.35 8.67 4.14
N ASN A 33 -0.06 8.60 4.46
CA ASN A 33 0.93 9.63 4.21
C ASN A 33 2.25 8.97 3.76
N PRO A 34 2.41 8.70 2.46
CA PRO A 34 3.56 7.95 1.94
C PRO A 34 4.91 8.65 2.22
N PHE A 35 4.91 9.97 2.44
CA PHE A 35 6.12 10.75 2.67
C PHE A 35 6.46 10.95 4.15
N TYR A 36 5.70 10.33 5.05
CA TYR A 36 5.96 10.43 6.49
C TYR A 36 7.37 9.88 6.81
N GLY A 37 8.13 10.62 7.61
CA GLY A 37 9.51 10.29 7.98
C GLY A 37 10.58 10.64 6.93
N MET A 38 10.20 11.17 5.75
CA MET A 38 11.17 11.64 4.75
C MET A 38 11.59 13.09 5.00
N SER A 39 12.86 13.41 4.70
CA SER A 39 13.31 14.79 4.55
C SER A 39 12.61 15.47 3.36
N SER A 40 12.59 16.81 3.35
CA SER A 40 12.02 17.57 2.24
C SER A 40 12.72 17.27 0.90
N ALA A 41 14.03 16.99 0.93
CA ALA A 41 14.81 16.62 -0.24
C ALA A 41 14.39 15.25 -0.79
N GLU A 42 14.26 14.24 0.07
CA GLU A 42 13.79 12.90 -0.31
C GLU A 42 12.36 12.92 -0.84
N LYS A 43 11.47 13.63 -0.15
CA LYS A 43 10.08 13.82 -0.57
C LYS A 43 10.00 14.39 -1.98
N THR A 44 10.70 15.50 -2.23
CA THR A 44 10.66 16.18 -3.54
C THR A 44 11.30 15.34 -4.64
N ALA A 45 12.46 14.72 -4.40
CA ALA A 45 13.08 13.81 -5.35
C ALA A 45 12.16 12.63 -5.70
N THR A 46 11.49 12.05 -4.70
CA THR A 46 10.55 10.94 -4.87
C THR A 46 9.32 11.36 -5.68
N ILE A 47 8.77 12.55 -5.42
CA ILE A 47 7.67 13.13 -6.22
C ILE A 47 8.09 13.31 -7.68
N PHE A 48 9.27 13.89 -7.94
CA PHE A 48 9.72 14.04 -9.33
C PHE A 48 9.97 12.69 -10.01
N TYR A 49 10.42 11.67 -9.28
CA TYR A 49 10.51 10.33 -9.82
C TYR A 49 9.14 9.74 -10.18
N THR A 50 8.10 9.89 -9.34
CA THR A 50 6.75 9.42 -9.70
C THR A 50 6.18 10.19 -10.90
N LEU A 51 6.46 11.48 -11.02
CA LEU A 51 6.14 12.29 -12.20
C LEU A 51 6.83 11.79 -13.47
N LEU A 52 8.06 11.26 -13.38
CA LEU A 52 8.74 10.60 -14.50
C LEU A 52 8.06 9.29 -14.87
N LEU A 53 7.67 8.48 -13.88
CA LEU A 53 6.95 7.23 -14.12
C LEU A 53 5.59 7.48 -14.79
N TYR A 54 4.92 8.59 -14.47
CA TYR A 54 3.71 8.99 -15.18
C TYR A 54 3.97 9.32 -16.67
N LEU A 55 5.06 10.01 -16.99
CA LEU A 55 5.47 10.20 -18.39
C LEU A 55 5.80 8.88 -19.07
N LYS A 56 6.48 7.97 -18.37
CA LYS A 56 6.73 6.60 -18.86
C LYS A 56 5.40 5.90 -19.21
N LEU A 57 4.39 5.95 -18.33
CA LEU A 57 3.11 5.28 -18.57
C LEU A 57 2.33 5.84 -19.77
N LEU A 58 2.50 7.13 -20.12
CA LEU A 58 1.89 7.70 -21.32
C LEU A 58 2.48 7.13 -22.62
N ILE A 59 3.79 6.84 -22.62
CA ILE A 59 4.52 6.38 -23.80
C ILE A 59 4.53 4.84 -23.88
N CYS A 60 4.74 4.19 -22.73
CA CYS A 60 4.83 2.74 -22.58
C CYS A 60 4.11 2.32 -21.28
N PRO A 61 2.80 2.00 -21.36
CA PRO A 61 1.99 1.60 -20.20
C PRO A 61 2.28 0.15 -19.80
N TYR A 62 3.52 -0.15 -19.41
CA TYR A 62 3.94 -1.50 -18.97
C TYR A 62 5.12 -1.47 -17.97
N PRO A 63 5.14 -2.36 -16.95
CA PRO A 63 3.99 -3.14 -16.47
C PRO A 63 3.01 -2.23 -15.71
N LEU A 64 1.71 -2.59 -15.72
CA LEU A 64 0.66 -1.86 -15.00
C LEU A 64 0.32 -2.56 -13.68
N THR A 65 0.22 -1.80 -12.60
CA THR A 65 -0.18 -2.31 -11.29
C THR A 65 -1.27 -1.44 -10.69
N HIS A 66 -2.19 -2.08 -9.97
CA HIS A 66 -3.28 -1.35 -9.32
C HIS A 66 -2.80 -0.57 -8.10
N ASP A 67 -1.62 -0.92 -7.56
CA ASP A 67 -1.09 -0.35 -6.33
C ASP A 67 0.46 -0.36 -6.26
N TYR A 68 1.01 0.76 -5.80
CA TYR A 68 2.44 1.00 -5.55
C TYR A 68 2.74 1.25 -4.05
N TYR A 69 1.81 0.95 -3.15
CA TYR A 69 1.93 1.25 -1.72
C TYR A 69 2.67 0.20 -0.92
N PRO A 70 3.14 0.62 0.26
CA PRO A 70 4.25 1.56 0.38
C PRO A 70 5.54 0.89 -0.11
N TYR A 71 6.49 1.73 -0.53
CA TYR A 71 7.85 1.34 -0.92
C TYR A 71 8.02 0.49 -2.18
N GLN A 72 6.96 0.23 -2.96
CA GLN A 72 7.15 -0.19 -4.34
C GLN A 72 7.83 0.94 -5.15
N ILE A 73 7.48 2.19 -4.86
CA ILE A 73 8.31 3.34 -5.26
C ILE A 73 9.39 3.50 -4.19
N PRO A 74 10.68 3.36 -4.55
CA PRO A 74 11.77 3.58 -3.60
C PRO A 74 11.83 5.05 -3.21
N ILE A 75 12.38 5.31 -2.01
CA ILE A 75 12.76 6.66 -1.59
C ILE A 75 13.90 7.11 -2.51
N MET A 76 13.75 8.29 -3.10
CA MET A 76 14.71 8.84 -4.06
C MET A 76 15.50 9.99 -3.43
N HIS A 77 16.69 10.22 -3.96
CA HIS A 77 17.55 11.35 -3.60
C HIS A 77 17.93 12.15 -4.84
N TRP A 78 18.29 13.42 -4.66
CA TRP A 78 18.66 14.31 -5.77
C TRP A 78 20.00 13.97 -6.45
N ASN A 79 20.81 13.09 -5.87
CA ASN A 79 21.99 12.55 -6.54
C ASN A 79 21.64 11.50 -7.61
N ASP A 80 20.38 11.07 -7.67
CA ASP A 80 19.89 10.19 -8.73
C ASP A 80 19.49 10.99 -9.97
N TRP A 81 19.88 10.50 -11.16
CA TRP A 81 19.58 11.17 -12.42
C TRP A 81 18.09 11.13 -12.80
N ARG A 82 17.30 10.20 -12.26
CA ARG A 82 15.89 10.00 -12.64
C ARG A 82 14.99 11.16 -12.19
N PRO A 83 15.01 11.64 -10.92
CA PRO A 83 14.32 12.87 -10.54
C PRO A 83 14.79 14.09 -11.36
N ILE A 84 16.08 14.20 -11.63
CA ILE A 84 16.65 15.31 -12.42
C ILE A 84 16.09 15.30 -13.85
N LEU A 85 16.09 14.13 -14.52
CA LEU A 85 15.49 13.98 -15.84
C LEU A 85 14.02 14.40 -15.84
N SER A 86 13.27 14.03 -14.79
CA SER A 86 11.89 14.48 -14.62
C SER A 86 11.80 16.00 -14.63
N VAL A 87 12.57 16.68 -13.77
CA VAL A 87 12.61 18.15 -13.72
C VAL A 87 12.89 18.74 -15.10
N LEU A 88 13.88 18.23 -15.83
CA LEU A 88 14.23 18.71 -17.16
C LEU A 88 13.08 18.53 -18.18
N LEU A 89 12.39 17.38 -18.15
CA LEU A 89 11.24 17.12 -19.03
C LEU A 89 10.06 18.05 -18.71
N TYR A 90 9.77 18.28 -17.42
CA TYR A 90 8.70 19.20 -17.02
C TYR A 90 9.05 20.67 -17.29
N LEU A 91 10.31 21.07 -17.16
CA LEU A 91 10.79 22.38 -17.59
C LEU A 91 10.67 22.55 -19.11
N ALA A 92 11.02 21.52 -19.90
CA ALA A 92 10.84 21.55 -21.35
C ALA A 92 9.35 21.72 -21.71
N MET A 93 8.45 21.00 -21.05
CA MET A 93 7.00 21.18 -21.21
C MET A 93 6.55 22.61 -20.84
N ALA A 94 7.06 23.18 -19.75
CA ALA A 94 6.75 24.55 -19.36
C ALA A 94 7.23 25.58 -20.40
N VAL A 95 8.45 25.41 -20.93
CA VAL A 95 8.99 26.26 -22.01
C VAL A 95 8.16 26.15 -23.28
N VAL A 96 7.76 24.92 -23.64
CA VAL A 96 6.82 24.68 -24.74
C VAL A 96 5.57 25.52 -24.46
N PHE A 97 4.83 25.22 -23.40
CA PHE A 97 3.60 25.93 -23.01
C PHE A 97 3.72 27.46 -23.15
N VAL A 98 4.74 28.09 -22.54
CA VAL A 98 4.93 29.55 -22.58
C VAL A 98 5.08 30.08 -24.01
N LYS A 99 5.84 29.39 -24.88
CA LYS A 99 6.02 29.79 -26.29
C LYS A 99 4.71 29.78 -27.10
N GLY A 100 3.75 28.94 -26.71
CA GLY A 100 2.52 28.71 -27.48
C GLY A 100 1.27 29.33 -26.87
N TRP A 101 1.30 29.65 -25.58
CA TRP A 101 0.16 30.20 -24.86
C TRP A 101 -0.38 31.48 -25.50
N ARG A 102 0.50 32.44 -25.79
CA ARG A 102 0.10 33.70 -26.46
C ARG A 102 -0.49 33.47 -27.86
N LYS A 103 -0.03 32.41 -28.54
CA LYS A 103 -0.48 32.03 -29.88
C LYS A 103 -1.66 31.06 -29.87
N LYS A 104 -2.15 30.68 -28.69
CA LYS A 104 -3.26 29.72 -28.48
C LYS A 104 -3.07 28.43 -29.30
N THR A 105 -1.83 27.91 -29.35
CA THR A 105 -1.53 26.72 -30.14
C THR A 105 -2.12 25.46 -29.50
N VAL A 106 -2.48 24.48 -30.34
CA VAL A 106 -3.03 23.20 -29.86
C VAL A 106 -2.06 22.49 -28.91
N TRP A 107 -0.77 22.50 -29.22
CA TRP A 107 0.23 21.87 -28.35
C TRP A 107 0.39 22.60 -27.00
N ALA A 108 0.16 23.92 -26.93
CA ALA A 108 0.19 24.63 -25.65
C ALA A 108 -1.02 24.25 -24.80
N TYR A 109 -2.20 24.13 -25.43
CA TYR A 109 -3.40 23.62 -24.77
C TYR A 109 -3.20 22.19 -24.26
N SER A 110 -2.63 21.29 -25.08
CA SER A 110 -2.33 19.90 -24.69
C SER A 110 -1.44 19.82 -23.45
N VAL A 111 -0.34 20.58 -23.43
CA VAL A 111 0.59 20.61 -22.29
C VAL A 111 -0.08 21.24 -21.07
N ALA A 112 -0.83 22.33 -21.24
CA ALA A 112 -1.57 22.96 -20.16
C ALA A 112 -2.57 21.99 -19.53
N PHE A 113 -3.35 21.29 -20.36
CA PHE A 113 -4.32 20.32 -19.91
C PHE A 113 -3.66 19.19 -19.12
N TYR A 114 -2.56 18.64 -19.64
CA TYR A 114 -1.75 17.63 -18.95
C TYR A 114 -1.26 18.13 -17.58
N LEU A 115 -0.56 19.28 -17.54
CA LEU A 115 0.04 19.80 -16.32
C LEU A 115 -1.00 20.19 -15.27
N VAL A 116 -2.08 20.88 -15.68
CA VAL A 116 -3.13 21.33 -14.76
C VAL A 116 -3.86 20.14 -14.15
N THR A 117 -4.28 19.16 -14.96
CA THR A 117 -5.01 17.99 -14.44
C THR A 117 -4.11 17.09 -13.60
N LEU A 118 -2.85 16.87 -14.00
CA LEU A 118 -1.90 16.09 -13.21
C LEU A 118 -1.56 16.77 -11.88
N SER A 119 -1.53 18.11 -11.83
CA SER A 119 -1.19 18.85 -10.61
C SER A 119 -2.05 18.46 -9.41
N ILE A 120 -3.33 18.12 -9.66
CA ILE A 120 -4.31 17.70 -8.64
C ILE A 120 -3.85 16.44 -7.90
N VAL A 121 -3.18 15.52 -8.60
CA VAL A 121 -2.77 14.20 -8.09
C VAL A 121 -1.25 14.01 -8.05
N SER A 122 -0.49 15.10 -8.24
CA SER A 122 0.97 15.10 -8.38
C SER A 122 1.74 14.90 -7.09
N ASN A 123 1.08 15.02 -5.92
CA ASN A 123 1.71 15.16 -4.61
C ASN A 123 2.65 16.37 -4.42
N LEU A 124 2.84 17.23 -5.44
CA LEU A 124 3.76 18.37 -5.39
C LEU A 124 3.24 19.48 -4.46
N PHE A 125 1.96 19.85 -4.62
CA PHE A 125 1.33 20.91 -3.84
C PHE A 125 0.58 20.36 -2.63
N ILE A 126 -0.14 19.25 -2.83
CA ILE A 126 -1.00 18.63 -1.82
C ILE A 126 -0.75 17.12 -1.88
N SER A 127 -0.40 16.52 -0.74
CA SER A 127 -0.26 15.06 -0.65
C SER A 127 -1.63 14.42 -0.79
N VAL A 128 -1.75 13.46 -1.71
CA VAL A 128 -2.98 12.72 -2.01
C VAL A 128 -3.12 11.49 -1.10
N GLY A 129 -2.14 11.26 -0.22
CA GLY A 129 -2.06 10.07 0.65
C GLY A 129 -1.63 8.80 -0.08
N THR A 130 -0.96 8.96 -1.23
CA THR A 130 -0.43 7.89 -2.10
C THR A 130 0.90 8.30 -2.72
N PHE A 131 1.84 7.37 -2.93
CA PHE A 131 2.97 7.67 -3.80
C PHE A 131 2.51 7.88 -5.25
N MET A 132 1.80 6.88 -5.78
CA MET A 132 1.42 6.79 -7.18
C MET A 132 0.30 5.76 -7.34
N ASN A 133 -0.59 6.02 -8.31
CA ASN A 133 -1.53 5.04 -8.84
C ASN A 133 -1.68 5.25 -10.34
N ASP A 134 -1.78 4.17 -11.11
CA ASP A 134 -1.94 4.23 -12.57
C ASP A 134 -3.18 5.07 -12.95
N ARG A 135 -4.29 4.97 -12.21
CA ARG A 135 -5.54 5.69 -12.52
C ARG A 135 -5.45 7.21 -12.40
N PHE A 136 -4.44 7.73 -11.71
CA PHE A 136 -4.27 9.17 -11.54
C PHE A 136 -3.87 9.88 -12.83
N ILE A 137 -3.20 9.16 -13.75
CA ILE A 137 -2.79 9.75 -15.03
C ILE A 137 -3.90 9.83 -16.06
N TYR A 138 -5.04 9.14 -15.87
CA TYR A 138 -6.08 8.98 -16.89
C TYR A 138 -6.64 10.32 -17.39
N HIS A 139 -6.85 11.28 -16.47
CA HIS A 139 -7.32 12.62 -16.83
C HIS A 139 -6.27 13.37 -17.66
N ALA A 140 -5.02 13.37 -17.19
CA ALA A 140 -3.92 14.06 -17.85
C ALA A 140 -3.56 13.44 -19.21
N ALA A 141 -3.78 12.14 -19.38
CA ALA A 141 -3.57 11.42 -20.64
C ALA A 141 -4.38 12.02 -21.81
N LEU A 142 -5.51 12.68 -21.55
CA LEU A 142 -6.25 13.38 -22.62
C LEU A 142 -5.40 14.49 -23.26
N GLY A 143 -4.63 15.25 -22.48
CA GLY A 143 -3.73 16.27 -23.00
C GLY A 143 -2.68 15.67 -23.95
N PHE A 144 -2.13 14.51 -23.57
CA PHE A 144 -1.21 13.74 -24.39
C PHE A 144 -1.87 13.24 -25.68
N CYS A 145 -3.07 12.65 -25.61
CA CYS A 145 -3.82 12.20 -26.79
C CYS A 145 -4.10 13.33 -27.78
N ILE A 146 -4.47 14.52 -27.29
CA ILE A 146 -4.68 15.71 -28.14
C ILE A 146 -3.37 16.12 -28.84
N ALA A 147 -2.24 16.10 -28.11
CA ALA A 147 -0.94 16.42 -28.69
C ALA A 147 -0.57 15.47 -29.83
N ILE A 148 -0.75 14.17 -29.60
CA ILE A 148 -0.50 13.10 -30.57
C ILE A 148 -1.41 13.25 -31.79
N ALA A 149 -2.72 13.42 -31.59
CA ALA A 149 -3.68 13.62 -32.68
C ALA A 149 -3.34 14.85 -33.52
N TRP A 150 -2.94 15.95 -32.88
CA TRP A 150 -2.51 17.15 -33.60
C TRP A 150 -1.24 16.92 -34.41
N LEU A 151 -0.23 16.24 -33.85
CA LEU A 151 1.00 15.88 -34.56
C LEU A 151 0.70 15.01 -35.79
N LEU A 152 -0.15 14.00 -35.62
CA LEU A 152 -0.62 13.12 -36.69
C LEU A 152 -1.24 13.90 -37.85
N VAL A 153 -2.17 14.81 -37.55
CA VAL A 153 -2.91 15.56 -38.58
C VAL A 153 -2.03 16.62 -39.26
N LYS A 154 -1.23 17.37 -38.49
CA LYS A 154 -0.52 18.55 -39.02
C LYS A 154 0.87 18.26 -39.57
N LYS A 155 1.55 17.21 -39.10
CA LYS A 155 2.97 16.98 -39.42
C LYS A 155 3.24 15.76 -40.30
N LEU A 156 2.27 14.88 -40.51
CA LEU A 156 2.49 13.68 -41.33
C LEU A 156 2.33 13.88 -42.84
N ASN A 157 1.99 15.08 -43.32
CA ASN A 157 1.76 15.31 -44.75
C ASN A 157 3.01 15.78 -45.52
N TYR A 158 4.22 15.44 -45.01
CA TYR A 158 5.49 15.86 -45.61
C TYR A 158 5.94 14.93 -46.77
N SER A 159 5.73 13.62 -46.64
CA SER A 159 5.92 12.65 -47.72
C SER A 159 5.05 11.40 -47.50
N SER A 160 4.72 10.69 -48.57
CA SER A 160 3.93 9.45 -48.51
C SER A 160 4.61 8.37 -47.66
N LEU A 161 5.94 8.28 -47.71
CA LEU A 161 6.74 7.36 -46.89
C LEU A 161 6.60 7.65 -45.39
N VAL A 162 6.82 8.90 -44.97
CA VAL A 162 6.74 9.31 -43.55
C VAL A 162 5.31 9.12 -43.02
N LYS A 163 4.31 9.44 -43.84
CA LYS A 163 2.90 9.19 -43.51
C LYS A 163 2.64 7.71 -43.28
N ASN A 164 3.06 6.85 -44.21
CA ASN A 164 2.84 5.40 -44.11
C ASN A 164 3.54 4.79 -42.91
N LEU A 165 4.79 5.19 -42.64
CA LEU A 165 5.54 4.73 -41.46
C LEU A 165 4.86 5.15 -40.16
N ALA A 166 4.40 6.40 -40.06
CA ALA A 166 3.71 6.86 -38.87
C ALA A 166 2.37 6.12 -38.68
N VAL A 167 1.55 6.00 -39.73
CA VAL A 167 0.30 5.24 -39.66
C VAL A 167 0.56 3.79 -39.24
N SER A 168 1.54 3.14 -39.84
CA SER A 168 1.94 1.78 -39.46
C SER A 168 2.34 1.69 -37.99
N PHE A 169 3.18 2.61 -37.50
CA PHE A 169 3.57 2.68 -36.09
C PHE A 169 2.36 2.82 -35.17
N PHE A 170 1.41 3.71 -35.48
CA PHE A 170 0.21 3.92 -34.66
C PHE A 170 -0.74 2.73 -34.67
N VAL A 171 -0.92 2.08 -35.82
CA VAL A 171 -1.72 0.85 -35.93
C VAL A 171 -1.08 -0.26 -35.10
N THR A 172 0.23 -0.48 -35.23
CA THR A 172 0.96 -1.48 -34.44
C THR A 172 0.91 -1.17 -32.95
N ALA A 173 1.10 0.10 -32.55
CA ALA A 173 0.99 0.51 -31.16
C ALA A 173 -0.43 0.25 -30.61
N THR A 174 -1.47 0.59 -31.37
CA THR A 174 -2.87 0.36 -30.97
C THR A 174 -3.16 -1.13 -30.80
N ILE A 175 -2.75 -1.97 -31.77
CA ILE A 175 -2.89 -3.43 -31.67
C ILE A 175 -2.15 -3.97 -30.45
N THR A 176 -0.92 -3.50 -30.21
CA THR A 176 -0.12 -3.89 -29.05
C THR A 176 -0.83 -3.53 -27.74
N LEU A 177 -1.37 -2.31 -27.62
CA LEU A 177 -2.12 -1.87 -26.43
C LEU A 177 -3.41 -2.67 -26.23
N CYS A 178 -4.12 -3.02 -27.32
CA CYS A 178 -5.27 -3.92 -27.25
C CYS A 178 -4.87 -5.31 -26.73
N ILE A 179 -3.78 -5.89 -27.25
CA ILE A 179 -3.26 -7.18 -26.77
C ILE A 179 -2.87 -7.10 -25.30
N LEU A 180 -2.13 -6.06 -24.89
CA LEU A 180 -1.75 -5.85 -23.48
C LEU A 180 -2.98 -5.72 -22.58
N THR A 181 -4.04 -5.07 -23.06
CA THR A 181 -5.31 -4.96 -22.34
C THR A 181 -5.94 -6.34 -22.18
N LEU A 182 -6.07 -7.12 -23.26
CA LEU A 182 -6.65 -8.46 -23.23
C LEU A 182 -5.86 -9.41 -22.31
N ILE A 183 -4.53 -9.31 -22.28
CA ILE A 183 -3.66 -10.08 -21.37
C ILE A 183 -3.88 -9.66 -19.89
N ARG A 184 -4.21 -8.39 -19.63
CA ARG A 184 -4.41 -7.87 -18.27
C ARG A 184 -5.83 -8.12 -17.74
N LEU A 185 -6.84 -8.29 -18.61
CA LEU A 185 -8.24 -8.52 -18.20
C LEU A 185 -8.42 -9.64 -17.16
N PRO A 186 -7.80 -10.84 -17.31
CA PRO A 186 -7.97 -11.93 -16.35
C PRO A 186 -7.52 -11.60 -14.93
N ASP A 187 -6.54 -10.71 -14.78
CA ASP A 187 -6.06 -10.31 -13.46
C ASP A 187 -7.15 -9.54 -12.67
N TRP A 188 -8.07 -8.86 -13.35
CA TRP A 188 -9.19 -8.12 -12.73
C TRP A 188 -10.41 -9.00 -12.43
N LYS A 189 -10.35 -10.31 -12.70
CA LYS A 189 -11.49 -11.21 -12.56
C LYS A 189 -11.90 -11.44 -11.10
N THR A 190 -10.94 -11.63 -10.20
CA THR A 190 -11.18 -11.84 -8.76
C THR A 190 -10.13 -11.12 -7.92
N ILE A 191 -10.41 -10.96 -6.62
CA ILE A 191 -9.43 -10.44 -5.65
C ILE A 191 -8.14 -11.28 -5.70
N SER A 192 -8.26 -12.61 -5.71
CA SER A 192 -7.11 -13.52 -5.78
C SER A 192 -6.25 -13.35 -7.04
N THR A 193 -6.86 -13.17 -8.22
CA THR A 193 -6.09 -12.93 -9.45
C THR A 193 -5.41 -11.55 -9.41
N LEU A 194 -6.08 -10.56 -8.82
CA LEU A 194 -5.56 -9.21 -8.69
C LEU A 194 -4.38 -9.13 -7.73
N ASP A 195 -4.47 -9.81 -6.58
CA ASP A 195 -3.40 -9.89 -5.58
C ASP A 195 -2.17 -10.62 -6.13
N ARG A 196 -2.37 -11.73 -6.85
CA ARG A 196 -1.27 -12.43 -7.56
C ARG A 196 -0.59 -11.54 -8.58
N ALA A 197 -1.36 -10.83 -9.39
CA ALA A 197 -0.81 -9.91 -10.38
C ALA A 197 -0.04 -8.75 -9.71
N ALA A 198 -0.55 -8.23 -8.59
CA ALA A 198 0.10 -7.18 -7.83
C ALA A 198 1.40 -7.65 -7.19
N LEU A 199 1.46 -8.85 -6.61
CA LEU A 199 2.71 -9.39 -6.07
C LEU A 199 3.76 -9.58 -7.17
N ARG A 200 3.36 -10.06 -8.35
CA ARG A 200 4.27 -10.26 -9.51
C ARG A 200 4.90 -8.95 -9.98
N ILE A 201 4.13 -7.85 -9.99
CA ILE A 201 4.56 -6.56 -10.55
C ILE A 201 5.14 -5.63 -9.47
N SER A 202 4.59 -5.70 -8.25
CA SER A 202 4.93 -4.89 -7.10
C SER A 202 5.48 -5.72 -5.93
N PRO A 203 6.55 -6.52 -6.09
CA PRO A 203 7.05 -7.40 -5.02
C PRO A 203 7.63 -6.63 -3.81
N ASN A 204 7.94 -5.34 -3.97
CA ASN A 204 8.43 -4.48 -2.89
C ASN A 204 7.30 -3.69 -2.20
N SER A 205 6.04 -3.97 -2.54
CA SER A 205 4.88 -3.44 -1.85
C SER A 205 4.60 -4.23 -0.57
N ALA A 206 4.64 -3.58 0.59
CA ALA A 206 4.21 -4.24 1.84
C ALA A 206 2.74 -4.68 1.76
N ARG A 207 1.90 -3.90 1.08
CA ARG A 207 0.48 -4.18 0.93
C ARG A 207 0.21 -5.37 0.02
N ALA A 208 0.85 -5.46 -1.15
CA ALA A 208 0.66 -6.57 -2.08
C ALA A 208 1.09 -7.91 -1.46
N ASN A 209 2.21 -7.92 -0.74
CA ASN A 209 2.66 -9.08 0.01
C ASN A 209 1.63 -9.48 1.09
N HIS A 210 1.15 -8.52 1.89
CA HIS A 210 0.14 -8.81 2.91
C HIS A 210 -1.17 -9.33 2.30
N PHE A 211 -1.72 -8.69 1.26
CA PHE A 211 -2.96 -9.13 0.63
C PHE A 211 -2.83 -10.51 0.00
N TYR A 212 -1.68 -10.85 -0.58
CA TYR A 212 -1.47 -12.20 -1.06
C TYR A 212 -1.46 -13.25 0.06
N ALA A 213 -0.88 -12.94 1.23
CA ALA A 213 -0.99 -13.80 2.41
C ALA A 213 -2.46 -13.99 2.86
N VAL A 214 -3.24 -12.90 2.84
CA VAL A 214 -4.67 -12.90 3.17
C VAL A 214 -5.49 -13.68 2.14
N ASP A 215 -5.12 -13.65 0.85
CA ASP A 215 -5.74 -14.48 -0.19
C ASP A 215 -5.58 -15.97 0.13
N ILE A 216 -4.34 -16.40 0.44
CA ILE A 216 -4.06 -17.79 0.82
C ILE A 216 -4.85 -18.17 2.09
N TRP A 217 -4.87 -17.29 3.10
CA TRP A 217 -5.63 -17.52 4.32
C TRP A 217 -7.12 -17.72 4.06
N ASN A 218 -7.77 -16.77 3.39
CA ASN A 218 -9.22 -16.76 3.18
C ASN A 218 -9.67 -17.84 2.19
N ASN A 219 -8.89 -18.09 1.13
CA ASN A 219 -9.29 -18.97 0.04
C ASN A 219 -8.72 -20.39 0.16
N VAL A 220 -7.73 -20.61 1.02
CA VAL A 220 -7.17 -21.94 1.28
C VAL A 220 -7.35 -22.33 2.73
N TYR A 221 -6.73 -21.62 3.68
CA TYR A 221 -6.69 -22.05 5.09
C TYR A 221 -8.08 -22.13 5.74
N MET A 222 -8.87 -21.05 5.64
CA MET A 222 -10.22 -20.98 6.25
C MET A 222 -11.22 -21.95 5.62
N LYS A 223 -10.95 -22.45 4.41
CA LYS A 223 -11.82 -23.39 3.69
C LYS A 223 -11.41 -24.85 3.87
N LEU A 224 -10.36 -25.13 4.65
CA LEU A 224 -9.95 -26.49 4.96
C LEU A 224 -11.07 -27.20 5.77
N PRO A 225 -11.47 -28.43 5.39
CA PRO A 225 -12.41 -29.23 6.18
C PRO A 225 -11.99 -29.37 7.64
N PRO A 226 -12.91 -29.46 8.61
CA PRO A 226 -12.56 -29.59 10.04
C PRO A 226 -11.61 -30.75 10.34
N ASN A 227 -11.78 -31.89 9.64
CA ASN A 227 -10.97 -33.09 9.76
C ASN A 227 -9.66 -33.08 8.93
N THR A 228 -9.25 -31.92 8.42
CA THR A 228 -7.97 -31.79 7.70
C THR A 228 -6.80 -32.10 8.62
N ASP A 229 -5.91 -32.96 8.15
CA ASP A 229 -4.67 -33.35 8.81
C ASP A 229 -3.79 -32.14 9.22
N SER A 230 -3.12 -32.27 10.37
CA SER A 230 -2.29 -31.23 10.96
C SER A 230 -1.09 -30.86 10.08
N ALA A 231 -0.49 -31.80 9.35
CA ALA A 231 0.61 -31.51 8.43
C ALA A 231 0.11 -30.69 7.24
N ARG A 232 -1.10 -30.99 6.74
CA ARG A 232 -1.72 -30.17 5.67
C ARG A 232 -2.06 -28.76 6.16
N ARG A 233 -2.60 -28.60 7.36
CA ARG A 233 -2.86 -27.27 7.96
C ARG A 233 -1.56 -26.48 8.09
N ARG A 234 -0.52 -27.10 8.63
CA ARG A 234 0.82 -26.51 8.75
C ARG A 234 1.39 -26.09 7.40
N ALA A 235 1.32 -26.93 6.38
CA ALA A 235 1.82 -26.61 5.04
C ALA A 235 1.13 -25.38 4.40
N VAL A 236 -0.15 -25.14 4.70
CA VAL A 236 -0.85 -23.94 4.22
C VAL A 236 -0.42 -22.69 5.00
N LEU A 237 -0.19 -22.80 6.32
CA LEU A 237 0.38 -21.69 7.10
C LEU A 237 1.81 -21.37 6.64
N ASP A 238 2.62 -22.40 6.40
CA ASP A 238 4.00 -22.25 5.91
C ASP A 238 4.05 -21.56 4.55
N SER A 239 3.05 -21.79 3.68
CA SER A 239 3.01 -21.17 2.34
C SER A 239 2.66 -19.68 2.36
N LEU A 240 1.94 -19.19 3.36
CA LEU A 240 1.58 -17.77 3.47
C LEU A 240 2.58 -16.94 4.30
N ASN A 241 3.39 -17.59 5.14
CA ASN A 241 4.38 -16.96 6.02
C ASN A 241 5.32 -15.98 5.30
N PRO A 242 5.99 -16.40 4.20
CA PRO A 242 6.98 -15.55 3.52
C PRO A 242 6.42 -14.19 3.09
N TYR A 243 5.12 -14.13 2.79
CA TYR A 243 4.49 -12.91 2.28
C TYR A 243 4.20 -11.90 3.38
N PHE A 244 3.54 -12.26 4.49
CA PHE A 244 3.36 -11.27 5.55
C PHE A 244 4.68 -10.95 6.27
N GLU A 245 5.64 -11.89 6.32
CA GLU A 245 7.01 -11.58 6.80
C GLU A 245 7.70 -10.57 5.89
N ARG A 246 7.60 -10.73 4.56
CA ARG A 246 8.11 -9.74 3.61
C ARG A 246 7.44 -8.39 3.81
N ALA A 247 6.12 -8.36 4.04
CA ALA A 247 5.40 -7.13 4.34
C ALA A 247 5.94 -6.43 5.60
N LEU A 248 6.23 -7.18 6.66
CA LEU A 248 6.80 -6.66 7.92
C LEU A 248 8.27 -6.29 7.80
N GLN A 249 9.05 -6.94 6.93
CA GLN A 249 10.41 -6.50 6.60
C GLN A 249 10.40 -5.14 5.90
N ILE A 250 9.42 -4.90 5.03
CA ILE A 250 9.26 -3.63 4.31
C ILE A 250 8.71 -2.54 5.24
N LEU A 251 7.70 -2.87 6.07
CA LEU A 251 7.07 -1.96 7.00
C LEU A 251 6.79 -2.67 8.34
N PRO A 252 7.72 -2.61 9.31
CA PRO A 252 7.59 -3.33 10.59
C PRO A 252 6.36 -2.94 11.42
N SER A 253 5.94 -1.68 11.33
CA SER A 253 4.75 -1.17 12.02
C SER A 253 3.46 -1.36 11.23
N TYR A 254 3.41 -2.24 10.24
CA TYR A 254 2.22 -2.44 9.42
C TYR A 254 1.14 -3.21 10.20
N ASN A 255 0.19 -2.47 10.79
CA ASN A 255 -0.89 -3.02 11.64
C ASN A 255 -1.51 -4.30 11.06
N MET A 256 -1.99 -4.28 9.81
CA MET A 256 -2.69 -5.42 9.21
C MET A 256 -1.79 -6.65 9.06
N ALA A 257 -0.51 -6.48 8.75
CA ALA A 257 0.43 -7.59 8.67
C ALA A 257 0.79 -8.14 10.06
N ASN A 258 0.84 -7.28 11.09
CA ASN A 258 1.01 -7.71 12.48
C ASN A 258 -0.23 -8.45 13.01
N SER A 259 -1.45 -8.02 12.65
CA SER A 259 -2.69 -8.76 12.92
C SER A 259 -2.65 -10.17 12.34
N MET A 260 -2.23 -10.29 11.08
CA MET A 260 -2.06 -11.58 10.40
C MET A 260 -1.01 -12.45 11.10
N LYS A 261 0.14 -11.87 11.48
CA LYS A 261 1.19 -12.58 12.21
C LYS A 261 0.68 -13.14 13.54
N ALA A 262 -0.12 -12.37 14.29
CA ALA A 262 -0.75 -12.86 15.52
C ALA A 262 -1.72 -14.02 15.25
N GLY A 263 -2.59 -13.89 14.25
CA GLY A 263 -3.51 -14.96 13.83
C GLY A 263 -2.79 -16.25 13.46
N VAL A 264 -1.74 -16.14 12.64
CA VAL A 264 -0.94 -17.29 12.18
C VAL A 264 -0.17 -17.95 13.33
N ALA A 265 0.43 -17.16 14.24
CA ALA A 265 1.09 -17.69 15.42
C ALA A 265 0.13 -18.46 16.33
N ALA A 266 -1.09 -17.97 16.49
CA ALA A 266 -2.13 -18.67 17.24
C ALA A 266 -2.50 -20.01 16.59
N GLU A 267 -2.62 -20.07 15.26
CA GLU A 267 -2.91 -21.32 14.54
C GLU A 267 -1.76 -22.32 14.63
N TYR A 268 -0.49 -21.90 14.52
CA TYR A 268 0.65 -22.79 14.78
C TYR A 268 0.58 -23.39 16.18
N HIS A 269 0.33 -22.54 17.19
CA HIS A 269 0.20 -22.99 18.58
C HIS A 269 -0.93 -24.02 18.77
N LYS A 270 -2.05 -23.91 18.04
CA LYS A 270 -3.10 -24.95 18.09
C LYS A 270 -2.63 -26.31 17.56
N LEU A 271 -1.61 -26.32 16.69
CA LEU A 271 -1.08 -27.53 16.06
C LEU A 271 0.07 -28.16 16.84
N ASP A 272 0.98 -27.36 17.42
CA ASP A 272 2.18 -27.86 18.13
C ASP A 272 2.19 -27.62 19.64
N HIS A 273 1.28 -26.80 20.17
CA HIS A 273 1.27 -26.38 21.57
C HIS A 273 2.59 -25.72 22.03
N ASP A 274 3.32 -25.07 21.11
CA ASP A 274 4.60 -24.41 21.40
C ASP A 274 4.37 -22.99 21.99
N TYR A 275 4.28 -22.92 23.32
CA TYR A 275 4.13 -21.66 24.06
C TYR A 275 5.31 -20.69 23.87
N PRO A 276 6.60 -21.12 23.92
CA PRO A 276 7.72 -20.25 23.62
C PRO A 276 7.59 -19.53 22.26
N LYS A 277 7.20 -20.26 21.21
CA LYS A 277 7.03 -19.70 19.86
C LYS A 277 5.85 -18.71 19.80
N LEU A 278 4.72 -19.06 20.43
CA LEU A 278 3.56 -18.16 20.53
C LEU A 278 3.91 -16.85 21.25
N ILE A 279 4.54 -16.96 22.42
CA ILE A 279 4.94 -15.83 23.25
C ILE A 279 5.87 -14.91 22.48
N LYS A 280 6.88 -15.46 21.80
CA LYS A 280 7.80 -14.66 20.99
C LYS A 280 7.06 -13.87 19.92
N ALA A 281 6.16 -14.51 19.17
CA ALA A 281 5.41 -13.84 18.11
C ALA A 281 4.49 -12.73 18.65
N PHE A 282 3.80 -12.97 19.76
CA PHE A 282 2.92 -11.97 20.38
C PHE A 282 3.71 -10.81 20.99
N GLU A 283 4.85 -11.10 21.61
CA GLU A 283 5.75 -10.06 22.13
C GLU A 283 6.27 -9.16 20.99
N GLU A 284 6.67 -9.75 19.86
CA GLU A 284 7.07 -9.00 18.67
C GLU A 284 5.93 -8.11 18.14
N VAL A 285 4.71 -8.64 18.01
CA VAL A 285 3.53 -7.86 17.58
C VAL A 285 3.26 -6.71 18.54
N ASN A 286 3.24 -6.98 19.85
CA ASN A 286 3.00 -5.96 20.88
C ASN A 286 4.01 -4.81 20.85
N ARG A 287 5.29 -5.12 20.56
CA ARG A 287 6.39 -4.13 20.51
C ARG A 287 6.34 -3.24 19.26
N THR A 288 5.50 -3.54 18.27
CA THR A 288 5.31 -2.67 17.11
C THR A 288 4.41 -1.46 17.39
N HIS A 289 3.90 -1.31 18.61
CA HIS A 289 2.93 -0.28 19.02
C HIS A 289 1.59 -0.37 18.28
N THR A 290 1.31 -1.53 17.67
CA THR A 290 0.01 -1.81 17.07
C THR A 290 -0.85 -2.53 18.09
N TYR A 291 -1.96 -1.90 18.51
CA TYR A 291 -2.94 -2.58 19.34
C TYR A 291 -3.67 -3.64 18.51
N GLU A 292 -3.47 -4.91 18.85
CA GLU A 292 -4.15 -6.04 18.22
C GLU A 292 -5.05 -6.74 19.25
N LYS A 293 -6.36 -6.51 19.15
CA LYS A 293 -7.36 -7.07 20.07
C LYS A 293 -7.30 -8.60 20.12
N PHE A 294 -7.03 -9.24 18.98
CA PHE A 294 -6.96 -10.70 18.88
C PHE A 294 -5.91 -11.32 19.81
N VAL A 295 -4.79 -10.63 20.05
CA VAL A 295 -3.74 -11.11 20.97
C VAL A 295 -4.33 -11.35 22.36
N LEU A 296 -5.04 -10.37 22.93
CA LEU A 296 -5.66 -10.51 24.24
C LEU A 296 -6.75 -11.59 24.26
N GLU A 297 -7.56 -11.68 23.21
CA GLU A 297 -8.60 -12.71 23.08
C GLU A 297 -8.00 -14.13 23.10
N TYR A 298 -6.92 -14.34 22.34
CA TYR A 298 -6.24 -15.63 22.31
C TYR A 298 -5.49 -15.92 23.61
N LEU A 299 -4.87 -14.91 24.24
CA LEU A 299 -4.25 -15.04 25.55
C LEU A 299 -5.27 -15.47 26.61
N ARG A 300 -6.49 -14.91 26.62
CA ARG A 300 -7.58 -15.35 27.51
C ARG A 300 -7.97 -16.81 27.28
N TYR A 301 -7.95 -17.27 26.03
CA TYR A 301 -8.21 -18.68 25.70
C TYR A 301 -7.10 -19.59 26.24
N VAL A 302 -5.82 -19.33 25.92
CA VAL A 302 -4.71 -20.17 26.40
C VAL A 302 -4.55 -20.10 27.91
N ASN A 303 -4.91 -18.98 28.53
CA ASN A 303 -4.93 -18.83 29.98
C ASN A 303 -5.93 -19.77 30.67
N LYS A 304 -6.94 -20.26 29.94
CA LYS A 304 -7.93 -21.25 30.44
C LYS A 304 -7.59 -22.67 30.05
N THR A 305 -6.88 -22.88 28.94
CA THR A 305 -6.62 -24.22 28.38
C THR A 305 -5.22 -24.76 28.66
N VAL A 306 -4.26 -23.92 29.08
CA VAL A 306 -2.93 -24.40 29.52
C VAL A 306 -3.09 -25.42 30.65
N SER A 307 -2.37 -26.54 30.51
CA SER A 307 -2.57 -27.77 31.30
C SER A 307 -1.42 -28.09 32.26
N ASN A 308 -0.22 -27.54 32.02
CA ASN A 308 0.97 -27.79 32.82
C ASN A 308 1.57 -26.51 33.41
N GLN A 309 2.30 -26.67 34.52
CA GLN A 309 2.90 -25.55 35.24
C GLN A 309 4.01 -24.87 34.46
N LYS A 310 4.80 -25.62 33.69
CA LYS A 310 5.91 -25.08 32.90
C LYS A 310 5.43 -24.00 31.94
N ASP A 311 4.42 -24.29 31.12
CA ASP A 311 3.89 -23.38 30.13
C ASP A 311 3.09 -22.24 30.77
N ALA A 312 2.36 -22.52 31.85
CA ALA A 312 1.65 -21.48 32.60
C ALA A 312 2.61 -20.46 33.24
N LYS A 313 3.78 -20.92 33.73
CA LYS A 313 4.84 -20.03 34.23
C LYS A 313 5.46 -19.18 33.11
N LEU A 314 5.61 -19.73 31.90
CA LEU A 314 6.08 -18.95 30.74
C LEU A 314 5.11 -17.82 30.37
N LEU A 315 3.81 -18.12 30.34
CA LEU A 315 2.76 -17.12 30.11
C LEU A 315 2.75 -16.06 31.21
N ALA A 316 2.82 -16.45 32.48
CA ALA A 316 2.89 -15.51 33.60
C ALA A 316 4.09 -14.55 33.48
N ALA A 317 5.28 -15.09 33.16
CA ALA A 317 6.48 -14.28 32.94
C ALA A 317 6.32 -13.32 31.75
N PHE A 318 5.70 -13.78 30.66
CA PHE A 318 5.39 -12.94 29.51
C PHE A 318 4.44 -11.79 29.87
N TYR A 319 3.36 -12.07 30.61
CA TYR A 319 2.42 -11.03 31.03
C TYR A 319 3.09 -9.96 31.89
N GLY A 320 3.96 -10.37 32.84
CA GLY A 320 4.77 -9.45 33.64
C GLY A 320 5.60 -8.50 32.76
N ARG A 321 6.38 -9.06 31.82
CA ARG A 321 7.17 -8.25 30.88
C ARG A 321 6.33 -7.27 30.05
N MET A 322 5.14 -7.69 29.62
CA MET A 322 4.27 -6.81 28.84
C MET A 322 3.65 -5.69 29.67
N ILE A 323 3.32 -5.95 30.94
CA ILE A 323 2.86 -4.91 31.87
C ILE A 323 3.94 -3.85 32.02
N ASP A 324 5.18 -4.25 32.28
CA ASP A 324 6.31 -3.34 32.43
C ASP A 324 6.53 -2.51 31.15
N TYR A 325 6.60 -3.20 30.01
CA TYR A 325 6.75 -2.56 28.70
C TYR A 325 5.69 -1.50 28.43
N TYR A 326 4.39 -1.80 28.63
CA TYR A 326 3.32 -0.84 28.35
C TYR A 326 3.24 0.30 29.36
N ASN A 327 3.61 0.09 30.63
CA ASN A 327 3.71 1.18 31.60
C ASN A 327 4.83 2.16 31.23
N GLU A 328 5.90 1.69 30.61
CA GLU A 328 7.02 2.54 30.17
C GLU A 328 6.71 3.26 28.84
N THR A 329 6.21 2.51 27.86
CA THR A 329 6.12 2.97 26.46
C THR A 329 4.74 3.49 26.05
N TRP A 330 3.65 3.06 26.71
CA TRP A 330 2.28 3.38 26.28
C TRP A 330 1.30 3.63 27.44
N LYS A 331 1.63 4.66 28.23
CA LYS A 331 0.96 5.04 29.49
C LYS A 331 -0.55 5.32 29.39
N ASN A 332 -1.07 5.66 28.22
CA ASN A 332 -2.48 6.04 28.02
C ASN A 332 -3.35 4.90 27.46
N THR A 333 -3.02 3.64 27.75
CA THR A 333 -3.77 2.46 27.29
C THR A 333 -4.35 1.63 28.42
N THR A 334 -5.36 0.81 28.11
CA THR A 334 -5.89 -0.22 29.03
C THR A 334 -5.07 -1.50 29.04
N LEU A 335 -4.04 -1.60 28.18
CA LEU A 335 -3.25 -2.81 28.02
C LEU A 335 -2.58 -3.27 29.33
N PRO A 336 -1.95 -2.41 30.15
CA PRO A 336 -1.42 -2.84 31.44
C PRO A 336 -2.47 -3.49 32.34
N SER A 337 -3.70 -2.96 32.39
CA SER A 337 -4.78 -3.57 33.17
C SER A 337 -5.24 -4.92 32.60
N ASP A 338 -5.35 -5.04 31.28
CA ASP A 338 -5.73 -6.30 30.62
C ASP A 338 -4.71 -7.41 30.90
N TYR A 339 -3.40 -7.10 30.81
CA TYR A 339 -2.35 -8.06 31.13
C TYR A 339 -2.25 -8.38 32.63
N ARG A 340 -2.54 -7.42 33.53
CA ARG A 340 -2.63 -7.69 34.98
C ARG A 340 -3.76 -8.67 35.30
N ALA A 341 -4.91 -8.54 34.62
CA ALA A 341 -6.02 -9.48 34.79
C ALA A 341 -5.61 -10.90 34.36
N LEU A 342 -4.99 -11.04 33.18
CA LEU A 342 -4.45 -12.31 32.70
C LEU A 342 -3.42 -12.92 33.67
N LEU A 343 -2.51 -12.10 34.19
CA LEU A 343 -1.49 -12.52 35.15
C LEU A 343 -2.10 -13.03 36.46
N LYS A 344 -3.09 -12.32 37.00
CA LYS A 344 -3.79 -12.75 38.21
C LYS A 344 -4.47 -14.11 38.00
N GLU A 345 -5.24 -14.23 36.93
CA GLU A 345 -5.95 -15.47 36.59
C GLU A 345 -5.00 -16.66 36.44
N ILE A 346 -3.86 -16.48 35.76
CA ILE A 346 -2.93 -17.60 35.53
C ILE A 346 -2.22 -18.02 36.82
N GLN A 347 -1.85 -17.06 37.67
CA GLN A 347 -1.17 -17.32 38.93
C GLN A 347 -2.05 -18.12 39.90
N GLU A 348 -3.36 -17.82 39.93
CA GLU A 348 -4.34 -18.59 40.72
C GLU A 348 -4.49 -20.03 40.19
N ARG A 349 -4.36 -20.24 38.88
CA ARG A 349 -4.45 -21.59 38.28
C ARG A 349 -3.19 -22.43 38.46
N ILE A 350 -1.99 -21.85 38.39
CA ILE A 350 -0.70 -22.59 38.41
C ILE A 350 -0.63 -23.72 39.45
N PRO A 351 -0.99 -23.52 40.74
CA PRO A 351 -0.93 -24.57 41.75
C PRO A 351 -1.81 -25.80 41.45
N SER A 352 -2.86 -25.62 40.64
CA SER A 352 -3.81 -26.68 40.26
C SER A 352 -3.42 -27.44 38.99
N LEU A 353 -2.38 -26.99 38.28
CA LEU A 353 -1.93 -27.59 37.02
C LEU A 353 -0.94 -28.73 37.24
N GLN A 354 -0.84 -29.62 36.25
CA GLN A 354 0.12 -30.71 36.25
C GLN A 354 1.55 -30.16 36.30
N PRO A 355 2.45 -30.72 37.14
CA PRO A 355 3.83 -30.24 37.30
C PRO A 355 4.60 -30.03 36.00
#